data_AF-X1NGS6-F1
#
_entry.id   AF-X1NGS6-F1
#
_cell.length_a   1.000
_cell.length_b   1.000
_cell.length_c   1.000
_cell.angle_alpha   90.00
_cell.angle_beta   90.00
_cell.angle_gamma   90.00
#
_symmetry.space_group_name_H-M   'P 1'
#
loop_
_entity.id
_entity.type
_entity.pdbx_description
1 polymer ?
#
loop_
_entity_poly.entity_id
_entity_poly.type
_entity_poly.pdbx_seq_one_letter_code
_entity_poly.pdbx_strand_id
1 'polypeptide(L)'
;MKAIGVVGSPRKGGNTEILTKHTLEAIEEEGLTTELIKLAGLDIRPCNACMVCRDEERCPIDDDLFPLYTKMKEAEAIILASPVYFGSATALLKTFMERTGYIARQKRLFAGKVGGPLVVARRAGQNFAFAQIMYWFHILGFFMPGSTYWNIAFGWEKGEVKGDEEGLTTAWNFGKNIALLVKKLKT
;
A
#
# COMPACT_ATOMS: atom_id res chain seq x y z
N MET A 1 -12.54 3.79 -12.62
CA MET A 1 -12.04 3.74 -11.23
C MET A 1 -10.98 2.67 -11.17
N LYS A 2 -9.82 3.00 -10.60
CA LYS A 2 -8.62 2.16 -10.53
C LYS A 2 -8.11 2.06 -9.09
N ALA A 3 -7.72 0.87 -8.68
CA ALA A 3 -7.01 0.63 -7.43
C ALA A 3 -5.60 0.09 -7.69
N ILE A 4 -4.64 0.48 -6.86
CA ILE A 4 -3.25 0.03 -6.94
C ILE A 4 -2.86 -0.63 -5.61
N GLY A 5 -2.28 -1.83 -5.69
CA GLY A 5 -1.63 -2.48 -4.55
C GLY A 5 -0.11 -2.41 -4.68
N VAL A 6 0.58 -1.78 -3.74
CA VAL A 6 2.05 -1.67 -3.71
C VAL A 6 2.62 -2.64 -2.69
N VAL A 7 3.49 -3.54 -3.16
CA VAL A 7 4.09 -4.61 -2.34
C VAL A 7 5.54 -4.29 -2.00
N GLY A 8 5.80 -4.09 -0.71
CA GLY A 8 7.13 -3.85 -0.14
C GLY A 8 7.94 -5.11 0.20
N SER A 9 7.40 -6.30 -0.05
CA SER A 9 8.11 -7.57 0.17
C SER A 9 9.22 -7.75 -0.87
N PRO A 10 10.47 -8.08 -0.47
CA PRO A 10 11.53 -8.45 -1.41
C PRO A 10 11.34 -9.86 -2.01
N ARG A 11 10.50 -10.70 -1.38
CA ARG A 11 10.25 -12.08 -1.83
C ARG A 11 9.17 -12.10 -2.91
N LYS A 12 9.56 -12.40 -4.16
CA LYS A 12 8.63 -12.62 -5.28
C LYS A 12 7.73 -13.83 -5.04
N GLY A 13 6.43 -13.64 -5.20
CA GLY A 13 5.38 -14.61 -4.86
C GLY A 13 5.30 -14.92 -3.37
N GLY A 14 5.81 -14.02 -2.51
CA GLY A 14 5.75 -14.17 -1.06
C GLY A 14 4.36 -13.88 -0.50
N ASN A 15 4.19 -14.10 0.80
CA ASN A 15 2.91 -13.96 1.49
C ASN A 15 2.26 -12.57 1.33
N THR A 16 3.03 -11.49 1.43
CA THR A 16 2.51 -10.13 1.21
C THR A 16 2.03 -9.92 -0.22
N GLU A 17 2.72 -10.48 -1.23
CA GLU A 17 2.27 -10.38 -2.63
C GLU A 17 0.96 -11.15 -2.83
N ILE A 18 0.87 -12.36 -2.28
CA ILE A 18 -0.33 -13.21 -2.35
C ILE A 18 -1.53 -12.51 -1.70
N LEU A 19 -1.37 -12.00 -0.48
CA LEU A 19 -2.44 -11.31 0.24
C LEU A 19 -2.87 -10.04 -0.49
N THR A 20 -1.92 -9.26 -1.02
CA THR A 20 -2.25 -8.05 -1.79
C THR A 20 -3.03 -8.40 -3.04
N LYS A 21 -2.62 -9.43 -3.78
CA LYS A 21 -3.34 -9.89 -4.97
C LYS A 21 -4.76 -10.33 -4.62
N HIS A 22 -4.93 -11.06 -3.52
CA HIS A 22 -6.25 -11.48 -3.03
C HIS A 22 -7.18 -10.29 -2.71
N THR A 23 -6.66 -9.23 -2.08
CA THR A 23 -7.42 -7.99 -1.84
C THR A 23 -7.78 -7.28 -3.16
N LEU A 24 -6.86 -7.25 -4.14
CA LEU A 24 -7.14 -6.65 -5.45
C LEU A 24 -8.19 -7.44 -6.22
N GLU A 25 -8.16 -8.77 -6.19
CA GLU A 25 -9.19 -9.63 -6.78
C GLU A 25 -10.59 -9.29 -6.21
N ALA A 26 -10.71 -9.07 -4.89
CA ALA A 26 -11.96 -8.63 -4.27
C ALA A 26 -12.46 -7.27 -4.80
N ILE A 27 -11.54 -6.35 -5.12
CA ILE A 27 -11.84 -5.03 -5.72
C ILE A 27 -12.26 -5.17 -7.18
N GLU A 28 -11.64 -6.08 -7.93
CA GLU A 28 -11.97 -6.35 -9.34
C GLU A 28 -13.38 -6.91 -9.50
N GLU A 29 -13.82 -7.78 -8.59
CA GLU A 29 -15.19 -8.28 -8.56
C GLU A 29 -16.23 -7.16 -8.39
N GLU A 30 -15.83 -6.02 -7.83
CA GLU A 30 -16.66 -4.83 -7.72
C GLU A 30 -16.61 -3.93 -8.96
N GLY A 31 -15.91 -4.33 -10.02
CA GLY A 31 -15.86 -3.62 -11.30
C GLY A 31 -14.85 -2.46 -11.35
N LEU A 32 -13.90 -2.41 -10.43
CA LEU A 32 -12.75 -1.49 -10.52
C LEU A 32 -11.59 -2.21 -11.23
N THR A 33 -10.80 -1.48 -12.02
CA THR A 33 -9.56 -2.04 -12.55
C THR A 33 -8.50 -2.04 -11.46
N THR A 34 -7.62 -3.04 -11.44
CA THR A 34 -6.53 -3.08 -10.47
C THR A 34 -5.16 -3.25 -11.09
N GLU A 35 -4.13 -2.82 -10.36
CA GLU A 35 -2.73 -3.02 -10.72
C GLU A 35 -1.92 -3.39 -9.48
N LEU A 36 -1.12 -4.46 -9.59
CA LEU A 36 -0.18 -4.88 -8.57
C LEU A 36 1.22 -4.34 -8.90
N ILE A 37 1.77 -3.49 -8.04
CA ILE A 37 3.12 -2.95 -8.14
C ILE A 37 4.02 -3.65 -7.14
N LYS A 38 5.12 -4.24 -7.62
CA LYS A 38 6.12 -4.89 -6.78
C LYS A 38 7.37 -4.04 -6.71
N LEU A 39 7.75 -3.61 -5.51
CA LEU A 39 8.98 -2.83 -5.34
C LEU A 39 10.24 -3.70 -5.45
N ALA A 40 10.10 -5.01 -5.26
CA ALA A 40 11.22 -5.95 -5.33
C ALA A 40 11.94 -5.91 -6.68
N GLY A 41 13.22 -5.53 -6.64
CA GLY A 41 14.10 -5.46 -7.82
C GLY A 41 14.07 -4.10 -8.54
N LEU A 42 13.34 -3.12 -8.01
CA LEU A 42 13.41 -1.73 -8.48
C LEU A 42 14.51 -0.96 -7.73
N ASP A 43 15.13 -0.01 -8.41
CA ASP A 43 16.01 0.97 -7.77
C ASP A 43 15.16 2.11 -7.21
N ILE A 44 15.07 2.19 -5.88
CA ILE A 44 14.37 3.26 -5.18
C ILE A 44 15.26 3.73 -4.05
N ARG A 45 15.89 4.88 -4.27
CA ARG A 45 16.87 5.44 -3.35
C ARG A 45 16.20 6.27 -2.25
N PRO A 46 16.78 6.31 -1.04
CA PRO A 46 16.29 7.12 0.07
C PRO A 46 16.13 8.59 -0.28
N CYS A 47 15.20 9.27 0.39
CA CYS A 47 15.08 10.73 0.28
C CYS A 47 16.36 11.39 0.81
N ASN A 48 16.90 12.36 0.08
CA ASN A 48 18.05 13.17 0.50
C ASN A 48 17.64 14.57 1.02
N ALA A 49 16.35 14.80 1.25
CA ALA A 49 15.79 16.07 1.73
C ALA A 49 16.19 17.31 0.90
N CYS A 50 16.41 17.16 -0.41
CA CYS A 50 16.74 18.29 -1.30
C CYS A 50 15.61 19.31 -1.48
N MET A 51 14.38 18.98 -1.04
CA MET A 51 13.19 19.86 -1.07
C MET A 51 12.72 20.33 -2.45
N VAL A 52 13.29 19.86 -3.56
CA VAL A 52 12.82 20.19 -4.93
C VAL A 52 11.33 19.90 -5.11
N CYS A 53 10.82 18.83 -4.48
CA CYS A 53 9.40 18.46 -4.55
C CYS A 53 8.47 19.46 -3.83
N ARG A 54 9.01 20.47 -3.15
CA ARG A 54 8.24 21.53 -2.48
C ARG A 54 7.63 22.48 -3.51
N ASP A 55 8.43 22.85 -4.49
CA ASP A 55 8.09 23.86 -5.49
C ASP A 55 7.55 23.20 -6.76
N GLU A 56 8.08 22.01 -7.08
CA GLU A 56 7.70 21.22 -8.25
C GLU A 56 7.06 19.89 -7.83
N GLU A 57 6.10 19.38 -8.60
CA GLU A 57 5.60 18.02 -8.40
C GLU A 57 6.58 17.00 -9.03
N ARG A 58 7.81 16.98 -8.53
CA ARG A 58 8.94 16.21 -9.10
C ARG A 58 9.88 15.72 -8.01
N CYS A 59 10.54 14.59 -8.25
CA CYS A 59 11.73 14.18 -7.52
C CYS A 59 12.96 14.21 -8.46
N PRO A 60 14.08 14.85 -8.09
CA PRO A 60 15.26 14.93 -8.94
C PRO A 60 16.13 13.67 -8.92
N ILE A 61 15.84 12.72 -8.01
CA ILE A 61 16.53 11.43 -7.94
C ILE A 61 16.05 10.60 -9.14
N ASP A 62 16.97 10.27 -10.03
CA ASP A 62 16.72 9.52 -11.27
C ASP A 62 16.68 8.02 -11.01
N ASP A 63 15.51 7.50 -10.63
CA ASP A 63 15.29 6.09 -10.31
C ASP A 63 13.84 5.67 -10.58
N ASP A 64 13.48 4.44 -10.22
CA ASP A 64 12.19 3.84 -10.62
C ASP A 64 10.97 4.43 -9.89
N LEU A 65 11.15 5.37 -8.94
CA LEU A 65 10.04 5.86 -8.11
C LEU A 65 9.00 6.67 -8.89
N PHE A 66 9.45 7.60 -9.74
CA PHE A 66 8.55 8.62 -10.28
C PHE A 66 7.45 8.06 -11.18
N PRO A 67 7.71 7.09 -12.08
CA PRO A 67 6.65 6.41 -12.83
C PRO A 67 5.61 5.73 -11.94
N LEU A 68 6.00 5.15 -10.81
CA LEU A 68 5.07 4.53 -9.86
C LEU A 68 4.22 5.59 -9.16
N TYR A 69 4.82 6.72 -8.79
CA TYR A 69 4.12 7.86 -8.22
C TYR A 69 3.03 8.39 -9.16
N THR A 70 3.32 8.52 -10.45
CA THR A 70 2.33 8.96 -11.46
C THR A 70 1.13 8.01 -11.49
N LYS A 71 1.36 6.69 -11.46
CA LYS A 71 0.28 5.69 -11.39
C LYS A 71 -0.56 5.86 -10.12
N MET A 72 0.07 6.09 -8.96
CA MET A 72 -0.65 6.35 -7.70
C MET A 72 -1.52 7.61 -7.77
N LYS A 73 -1.02 8.67 -8.42
CA LYS A 73 -1.77 9.92 -8.59
C LYS A 73 -3.05 9.70 -9.38
N GLU A 74 -3.02 8.85 -10.40
CA GLU A 74 -4.16 8.53 -11.26
C GLU A 74 -5.18 7.60 -10.58
N ALA A 75 -4.75 6.74 -9.64
CA ALA A 75 -5.63 5.78 -8.98
C ALA A 75 -6.56 6.42 -7.95
N GLU A 76 -7.80 5.93 -7.83
CA GLU A 76 -8.72 6.33 -6.76
C GLU A 76 -8.44 5.62 -5.44
N ALA A 77 -7.87 4.41 -5.50
CA ALA A 77 -7.53 3.63 -4.32
C ALA A 77 -6.07 3.15 -4.31
N ILE A 78 -5.45 3.18 -3.13
CA ILE A 78 -4.06 2.75 -2.92
C ILE A 78 -3.98 1.85 -1.68
N ILE A 79 -3.38 0.67 -1.84
CA ILE A 79 -3.03 -0.23 -0.75
C ILE A 79 -1.52 -0.27 -0.64
N LEU A 80 -0.98 -0.10 0.57
CA LEU A 80 0.44 -0.27 0.84
C LEU A 80 0.64 -1.52 1.69
N ALA A 81 1.36 -2.50 1.16
CA ALA A 81 1.50 -3.81 1.75
C ALA A 81 2.95 -4.13 2.13
N SER A 82 3.18 -4.63 3.35
CA SER A 82 4.53 -4.97 3.84
C SER A 82 4.54 -6.28 4.63
N PRO A 83 5.63 -7.08 4.55
CA PRO A 83 5.97 -7.99 5.63
C PRO A 83 6.49 -7.20 6.84
N VAL A 84 6.49 -7.84 8.02
CA VAL A 84 7.07 -7.26 9.25
C VAL A 84 8.56 -7.59 9.38
N TYR A 85 9.41 -6.58 9.37
CA TYR A 85 10.86 -6.68 9.60
C TYR A 85 11.19 -5.96 10.90
N PHE A 86 11.58 -6.72 11.94
CA PHE A 86 11.92 -6.18 13.26
C PHE A 86 10.87 -5.20 13.83
N GLY A 87 9.58 -5.52 13.66
CA GLY A 87 8.47 -4.66 14.13
C GLY A 87 8.15 -3.45 13.25
N SER A 88 8.69 -3.40 12.02
CA SER A 88 8.51 -2.29 11.10
C SER A 88 8.12 -2.78 9.70
N ALA A 89 7.61 -1.90 8.85
CA ALA A 89 7.59 -2.12 7.42
C ALA A 89 9.02 -2.28 6.85
N THR A 90 9.15 -2.87 5.66
CA THR A 90 10.46 -3.01 5.01
C THR A 90 11.08 -1.65 4.70
N ALA A 91 12.41 -1.58 4.73
CA ALA A 91 13.15 -0.36 4.38
C ALA A 91 12.76 0.16 2.99
N LEU A 92 12.59 -0.74 2.03
CA LEU A 92 12.18 -0.40 0.66
C LEU A 92 10.80 0.27 0.61
N LEU A 93 9.80 -0.26 1.34
CA LEU A 93 8.48 0.38 1.39
C LEU A 93 8.56 1.74 2.10
N LYS A 94 9.34 1.85 3.18
CA LYS A 94 9.53 3.13 3.87
C LYS A 94 10.15 4.18 2.96
N THR A 95 11.21 3.84 2.24
CA THR A 95 11.85 4.74 1.28
C THR A 95 10.85 5.21 0.22
N PHE A 96 10.03 4.30 -0.30
CA PHE A 96 8.94 4.63 -1.21
C PHE A 96 7.90 5.58 -0.57
N MET A 97 7.44 5.28 0.65
CA MET A 97 6.48 6.08 1.41
C MET A 97 7.00 7.50 1.69
N GLU A 98 8.23 7.63 2.15
CA GLU A 98 8.84 8.92 2.46
C GLU A 98 8.84 9.83 1.24
N ARG A 99 9.38 9.34 0.11
CA ARG A 99 9.49 10.14 -1.11
C ARG A 99 8.12 10.47 -1.70
N THR A 100 7.24 9.48 -1.89
CA THR A 100 5.89 9.72 -2.41
C THR A 100 5.06 10.62 -1.49
N GLY A 101 5.24 10.50 -0.18
CA GLY A 101 4.59 11.35 0.82
C GLY A 101 5.03 12.81 0.70
N TYR A 102 6.34 13.08 0.59
CA TYR A 102 6.85 14.44 0.40
C TYR A 102 6.39 15.07 -0.91
N ILE A 103 6.39 14.32 -2.02
CA ILE A 103 5.92 14.81 -3.33
C ILE A 103 4.42 15.13 -3.27
N ALA A 104 3.59 14.23 -2.72
CA ALA A 104 2.14 14.38 -2.69
C ALA A 104 1.65 15.46 -1.71
N ARG A 105 2.35 15.66 -0.59
CA ARG A 105 1.86 16.46 0.55
C ARG A 105 1.62 17.94 0.20
N GLN A 106 2.45 18.53 -0.66
CA GLN A 106 2.41 19.97 -0.92
C GLN A 106 1.12 20.42 -1.58
N LYS A 107 0.69 19.66 -2.60
CA LYS A 107 -0.55 19.91 -3.33
C LYS A 107 -1.70 19.00 -2.88
N ARG A 108 -1.52 18.30 -1.75
CA ARG A 108 -2.47 17.33 -1.18
C ARG A 108 -3.01 16.33 -2.21
N LEU A 109 -2.14 15.82 -3.09
CA LEU A 109 -2.54 15.07 -4.30
C LEU A 109 -3.21 13.72 -4.01
N PHE A 110 -3.06 13.21 -2.80
CA PHE A 110 -3.71 11.98 -2.35
C PHE A 110 -4.90 12.22 -1.42
N ALA A 111 -5.21 13.48 -1.08
CA ALA A 111 -6.35 13.77 -0.23
C ALA A 111 -7.65 13.34 -0.92
N GLY A 112 -8.53 12.68 -0.16
CA GLY A 112 -9.80 12.16 -0.66
C GLY A 112 -9.71 10.83 -1.43
N LYS A 113 -8.51 10.29 -1.64
CA LYS A 113 -8.34 8.92 -2.15
C LYS A 113 -8.69 7.90 -1.06
N VAL A 114 -9.01 6.68 -1.47
CA VAL A 114 -9.33 5.57 -0.57
C VAL A 114 -8.12 4.67 -0.39
N GLY A 115 -7.92 4.06 0.77
CA GLY A 115 -6.79 3.15 0.91
C GLY A 115 -6.53 2.66 2.32
N GLY A 116 -5.44 1.91 2.47
CA GLY A 116 -4.97 1.53 3.79
C GLY A 116 -3.82 0.53 3.78
N PRO A 117 -3.28 0.26 4.98
CA PRO A 117 -2.22 -0.72 5.18
C PRO A 117 -2.71 -2.16 5.01
N LEU A 118 -1.80 -3.04 4.57
CA LEU A 118 -1.96 -4.49 4.59
C LEU A 118 -0.64 -5.13 5.08
N VAL A 119 -0.66 -5.91 6.16
CA VAL A 119 0.58 -6.37 6.80
C VAL A 119 0.61 -7.89 6.91
N VAL A 120 1.77 -8.49 6.66
CA VAL A 120 2.00 -9.92 6.92
C VAL A 120 3.09 -10.12 7.95
N ALA A 121 2.79 -10.87 9.01
CA ALA A 121 3.75 -11.21 10.05
C ALA A 121 3.94 -12.72 10.19
N ARG A 122 5.01 -13.14 10.86
CA ARG A 122 5.08 -14.52 11.36
C ARG A 122 4.30 -14.67 12.68
N ARG A 123 4.49 -13.75 13.62
CA ARG A 123 3.92 -13.82 14.99
C ARG A 123 3.68 -12.45 15.63
N ALA A 124 4.69 -11.58 15.62
CA ALA A 124 4.70 -10.32 16.37
C ALA A 124 5.19 -9.13 15.52
N GLY A 125 4.97 -7.90 16.03
CA GLY A 125 5.41 -6.65 15.40
C GLY A 125 4.45 -6.08 14.34
N GLN A 126 3.38 -6.81 14.03
CA GLN A 126 2.35 -6.43 13.07
C GLN A 126 1.66 -5.10 13.40
N ASN A 127 1.36 -4.85 14.68
CA ASN A 127 0.65 -3.64 15.09
C ASN A 127 1.47 -2.37 14.82
N PHE A 128 2.78 -2.43 15.09
CA PHE A 128 3.68 -1.30 14.84
C PHE A 128 3.91 -1.06 13.35
N ALA A 129 4.11 -2.12 12.57
CA ALA A 129 4.23 -2.01 11.13
C ALA A 129 2.94 -1.49 10.48
N PHE A 130 1.78 -1.98 10.93
CA PHE A 130 0.46 -1.52 10.49
C PHE A 130 0.26 -0.04 10.82
N ALA A 131 0.52 0.36 12.07
CA ALA A 131 0.39 1.76 12.50
C ALA A 131 1.34 2.70 11.74
N GLN A 132 2.59 2.29 11.52
CA GLN A 132 3.56 3.05 10.74
C GLN A 132 3.07 3.34 9.32
N ILE A 133 2.50 2.35 8.64
CA ILE A 133 1.92 2.53 7.31
C ILE A 133 0.64 3.38 7.40
N MET A 134 -0.21 3.13 8.40
CA MET A 134 -1.44 3.89 8.64
C MET A 134 -1.19 5.39 8.79
N TYR A 135 -0.13 5.80 9.49
CA TYR A 135 0.20 7.22 9.66
C TYR A 135 0.50 7.93 8.35
N TRP A 136 1.05 7.22 7.35
CA TRP A 136 1.25 7.76 6.01
C TRP A 136 -0.09 8.07 5.31
N PHE A 137 -1.08 7.19 5.46
CA PHE A 137 -2.43 7.43 4.92
C PHE A 137 -3.11 8.62 5.61
N HIS A 138 -3.02 8.68 6.95
CA HIS A 138 -3.60 9.77 7.73
C HIS A 138 -3.02 11.14 7.38
N ILE A 139 -1.69 11.27 7.35
CA ILE A 139 -1.06 12.58 7.10
C ILE A 139 -1.35 13.10 5.68
N LEU A 140 -1.59 12.19 4.72
CA LEU A 140 -1.90 12.53 3.33
C LEU A 140 -3.40 12.70 3.05
N GLY A 141 -4.27 12.42 4.02
CA GLY A 141 -5.71 12.69 3.94
C GLY A 141 -6.51 11.64 3.16
N PHE A 142 -6.11 10.38 3.23
CA PHE A 142 -6.89 9.27 2.69
C PHE A 142 -8.13 8.97 3.54
N PHE A 143 -9.18 8.47 2.89
CA PHE A 143 -10.26 7.75 3.58
C PHE A 143 -9.87 6.28 3.73
N MET A 144 -9.83 5.80 4.97
CA MET A 144 -9.46 4.42 5.27
C MET A 144 -10.69 3.63 5.71
N PRO A 145 -11.22 2.71 4.88
CA PRO A 145 -12.25 1.80 5.33
C PRO A 145 -11.65 0.75 6.26
N GLY A 146 -12.44 0.35 7.25
CA GLY A 146 -12.12 -0.83 8.05
C GLY A 146 -12.38 -2.13 7.28
N SER A 147 -12.20 -3.24 7.98
CA SER A 147 -12.58 -4.57 7.54
C SER A 147 -13.22 -5.33 8.71
N THR A 148 -13.42 -6.65 8.57
CA THR A 148 -13.85 -7.52 9.67
C THR A 148 -12.86 -7.53 10.84
N TYR A 149 -11.59 -7.24 10.58
CA TYR A 149 -10.55 -7.03 11.59
C TYR A 149 -9.47 -6.06 11.06
N TRP A 150 -8.34 -5.90 11.77
CA TRP A 150 -7.18 -5.19 11.22
C TRP A 150 -6.59 -5.96 10.05
N ASN A 151 -6.22 -5.26 8.97
CA ASN A 151 -5.73 -5.86 7.71
C ASN A 151 -4.32 -6.49 7.89
N ILE A 152 -4.28 -7.59 8.62
CA ILE A 152 -3.10 -8.30 9.08
C ILE A 152 -3.35 -9.77 8.79
N ALA A 153 -2.35 -10.44 8.22
CA ALA A 153 -2.34 -11.89 8.07
C ALA A 153 -1.01 -12.49 8.55
N PHE A 154 -0.98 -13.80 8.67
CA PHE A 154 0.15 -14.56 9.19
C PHE A 154 0.70 -15.55 8.17
N GLY A 155 2.02 -15.67 8.12
CA GLY A 155 2.71 -16.67 7.31
C GLY A 155 4.22 -16.47 7.29
N TRP A 156 4.98 -17.53 7.55
CA TRP A 156 6.44 -17.55 7.55
C TRP A 156 7.01 -18.03 6.21
N GLU A 157 6.66 -19.25 5.82
CA GLU A 157 7.09 -19.85 4.58
C GLU A 157 6.31 -19.28 3.40
N LYS A 158 6.92 -19.37 2.20
CA LYS A 158 6.31 -18.84 0.98
C LYS A 158 4.97 -19.55 0.71
N GLY A 159 3.88 -18.80 0.70
CA GLY A 159 2.54 -19.30 0.43
C GLY A 159 1.75 -19.70 1.67
N GLU A 160 2.35 -19.68 2.85
CA GLU A 160 1.70 -20.08 4.11
C GLU A 160 0.49 -19.21 4.45
N VAL A 161 0.48 -17.94 4.02
CA VAL A 161 -0.67 -17.04 4.22
C VAL A 161 -1.97 -17.56 3.60
N LYS A 162 -1.90 -18.51 2.66
CA LYS A 162 -3.08 -19.15 2.08
C LYS A 162 -3.85 -20.01 3.10
N GLY A 163 -3.20 -20.42 4.20
CA GLY A 163 -3.83 -21.13 5.29
C GLY A 163 -4.36 -20.22 6.41
N ASP A 164 -4.14 -18.91 6.34
CA ASP A 164 -4.69 -17.95 7.29
C ASP A 164 -6.08 -17.47 6.83
N GLU A 165 -7.10 -18.28 7.11
CA GLU A 165 -8.48 -18.03 6.67
C GLU A 165 -9.04 -16.70 7.19
N GLU A 166 -8.72 -16.32 8.42
CA GLU A 166 -9.13 -15.04 9.01
C GLU A 166 -8.44 -13.88 8.28
N GLY A 167 -7.10 -13.96 8.11
CA GLY A 167 -6.34 -12.94 7.40
C GLY A 167 -6.79 -12.75 5.95
N LEU A 168 -7.09 -13.84 5.23
CA LEU A 168 -7.65 -13.80 3.87
C LEU A 168 -9.04 -13.16 3.86
N THR A 169 -9.94 -13.57 4.75
CA THR A 169 -11.29 -13.01 4.86
C THR A 169 -11.25 -11.51 5.18
N THR A 170 -10.39 -11.09 6.10
CA THR A 170 -10.17 -9.68 6.41
C THR A 170 -9.62 -8.92 5.21
N ALA A 171 -8.63 -9.46 4.50
CA ALA A 171 -8.07 -8.84 3.32
C ALA A 171 -9.09 -8.72 2.16
N TRP A 172 -9.99 -9.69 2.02
CA TRP A 172 -11.06 -9.68 1.03
C TRP A 172 -12.11 -8.60 1.34
N ASN A 173 -12.64 -8.59 2.57
CA ASN A 173 -13.64 -7.63 3.01
C ASN A 173 -13.10 -6.20 2.99
N PHE A 174 -11.79 -6.02 3.26
CA PHE A 174 -11.13 -4.74 3.09
C PHE A 174 -11.18 -4.27 1.64
N GLY A 175 -10.89 -5.15 0.68
CA GLY A 175 -11.00 -4.85 -0.75
C GLY A 175 -12.43 -4.47 -1.17
N LYS A 176 -13.44 -5.22 -0.71
CA LYS A 176 -14.86 -4.90 -0.94
C LYS A 176 -15.23 -3.52 -0.39
N ASN A 177 -14.79 -3.18 0.82
CA ASN A 177 -15.06 -1.88 1.44
C ASN A 177 -14.35 -0.74 0.72
N ILE A 178 -13.11 -0.94 0.23
CA ILE A 178 -12.41 0.02 -0.63
C ILE A 178 -13.27 0.32 -1.86
N ALA A 179 -13.67 -0.72 -2.60
CA ALA A 179 -14.40 -0.55 -3.84
C ALA A 179 -15.76 0.14 -3.62
N LEU A 180 -16.50 -0.26 -2.59
CA LEU A 180 -17.74 0.39 -2.19
C LEU A 180 -17.55 1.88 -1.91
N LEU A 181 -16.54 2.23 -1.11
CA LEU A 181 -16.26 3.61 -0.75
C LEU A 181 -15.82 4.45 -1.96
N VAL A 182 -14.96 3.90 -2.83
CA VAL A 182 -14.55 4.57 -4.08
C VAL A 182 -15.77 4.88 -4.95
N LYS A 183 -16.69 3.92 -5.12
CA LYS A 183 -17.94 4.13 -5.88
C LYS A 183 -18.76 5.27 -5.27
N LYS A 184 -18.95 5.27 -3.95
CA LYS A 184 -19.75 6.29 -3.23
C LYS A 184 -19.16 7.69 -3.29
N LEU A 185 -17.84 7.84 -3.32
CA LEU A 185 -17.16 9.13 -3.43
C LEU A 185 -17.16 9.70 -4.87
N LYS A 186 -17.50 8.88 -5.87
CA LYS A 186 -17.53 9.25 -7.30
C LYS A 186 -18.95 9.33 -7.88
N THR A 187 -19.98 9.10 -7.06
CA THR A 187 -21.39 9.28 -7.41
C THR A 187 -21.81 10.71 -7.09
#